data_AF-G9XU55-F1
#
_entry.id   AF-G9XU55-F1
#
_cell.length_a   1.000
_cell.length_b   1.000
_cell.length_c   1.000
_cell.angle_alpha   90.00
_cell.angle_beta   90.00
_cell.angle_gamma   90.00
#
_symmetry.space_group_name_H-M   'P 1'
#
loop_
_entity.id
_entity.type
_entity.pdbx_description
1 polymer ?
#
loop_
_entity_poly.entity_id
_entity_poly.type
_entity_poly.pdbx_seq_one_letter_code
_entity_poly.pdbx_strand_id
1 'polypeptide(L)'
;MDLGNNLDFKPVEFEGFKMQAGSNAFTMSPQKWISGTNAIGIISRSGRYGGTFTHRDIAFEFASWISAEFKLYIIKDYQRLKLDENGRLSLGWNLNRTLAKINYRIHTDAIKEKLIPADISPQQQSITYANEADVLMWLYLVKRRTANPDTKGNIRDQASLQQLIILANLESLNAEFIRQDIP
;
A
#
# COMPACT_ATOMS: atom_id res chain seq x y z
N MET A 1 -10.39 -25.03 -2.85
CA MET A 1 -9.79 -26.06 -1.98
C MET A 1 -8.34 -25.66 -1.80
N ASP A 2 -7.97 -25.26 -0.59
CA ASP A 2 -6.60 -24.81 -0.32
C ASP A 2 -5.70 -26.05 -0.25
N LEU A 3 -4.71 -26.13 -1.14
CA LEU A 3 -3.78 -27.27 -1.21
C LEU A 3 -2.88 -27.36 0.03
N GLY A 4 -2.72 -26.26 0.78
CA GLY A 4 -1.84 -26.17 1.94
C GLY A 4 -2.29 -26.96 3.17
N ASN A 5 -3.54 -27.45 3.22
CA ASN A 5 -4.12 -28.07 4.43
C ASN A 5 -4.71 -29.46 4.14
N ASN A 6 -3.89 -30.39 3.62
CA ASN A 6 -4.30 -31.79 3.46
C ASN A 6 -4.04 -32.59 4.75
N LEU A 7 -5.03 -32.61 5.66
CA LEU A 7 -4.95 -33.35 6.93
C LEU A 7 -4.84 -34.86 6.76
N ASP A 8 -5.35 -35.40 5.65
CA ASP A 8 -5.34 -36.84 5.35
C ASP A 8 -4.06 -37.29 4.63
N PHE A 9 -3.13 -36.38 4.35
CA PHE A 9 -1.85 -36.71 3.71
C PHE A 9 -1.07 -37.68 4.58
N LYS A 10 -0.44 -38.69 3.95
CA LYS A 10 0.31 -39.73 4.65
C LYS A 10 1.82 -39.50 4.53
N PRO A 11 2.48 -38.89 5.54
CA PRO A 11 3.87 -38.44 5.42
C PRO A 11 4.87 -39.61 5.48
N VAL A 12 4.53 -40.69 6.19
CA VAL A 12 5.38 -41.87 6.36
C VAL A 12 5.56 -42.60 5.02
N GLU A 13 4.48 -42.77 4.29
CA GLU A 13 4.44 -43.38 2.96
C GLU A 13 5.17 -42.50 1.93
N PHE A 14 5.03 -41.18 2.05
CA PHE A 14 5.80 -40.22 1.26
C PHE A 14 7.32 -40.38 1.48
N GLU A 15 7.77 -40.41 2.73
CA GLU A 15 9.20 -40.61 3.03
C GLU A 15 9.70 -41.96 2.50
N GLY A 16 8.88 -43.02 2.61
CA GLY A 16 9.17 -44.31 1.99
C GLY A 16 9.39 -44.21 0.47
N PHE A 17 8.53 -43.49 -0.24
CA PHE A 17 8.70 -43.24 -1.68
C PHE A 17 9.95 -42.41 -1.99
N LYS A 18 10.21 -41.38 -1.19
CA LYS A 18 11.38 -40.51 -1.35
C LYS A 18 12.69 -41.26 -1.16
N MET A 19 12.77 -42.16 -0.19
CA MET A 19 13.93 -43.03 0.01
C MET A 19 14.15 -43.98 -1.17
N GLN A 20 13.08 -44.48 -1.79
CA GLN A 20 13.17 -45.40 -2.92
C GLN A 20 13.45 -44.69 -4.26
N ALA A 21 13.17 -43.39 -4.37
CA ALA A 21 13.27 -42.63 -5.61
C ALA A 21 14.67 -42.61 -6.25
N GLY A 22 15.72 -42.90 -5.48
CA GLY A 22 17.09 -43.02 -5.98
C GLY A 22 17.46 -44.42 -6.52
N SER A 23 16.56 -45.40 -6.45
CA SER A 23 16.84 -46.77 -6.90
C SER A 23 16.46 -46.98 -8.37
N ASN A 24 17.27 -47.74 -9.10
CA ASN A 24 17.06 -48.01 -10.53
C ASN A 24 15.75 -48.76 -10.84
N ALA A 25 15.18 -49.45 -9.86
CA ALA A 25 13.93 -50.20 -10.01
C ALA A 25 12.69 -49.37 -9.62
N PHE A 26 12.86 -48.14 -9.14
CA PHE A 26 11.75 -47.35 -8.66
C PHE A 26 10.91 -46.78 -9.80
N THR A 27 9.62 -47.08 -9.74
CA THR A 27 8.62 -46.50 -10.62
C THR A 27 7.51 -45.88 -9.79
N MET A 28 7.18 -44.62 -10.12
CA MET A 28 6.12 -43.86 -9.47
C MET A 28 5.15 -43.34 -10.52
N SER A 29 3.93 -43.89 -10.52
CA SER A 29 2.83 -43.36 -11.32
C SER A 29 2.05 -42.32 -10.50
N PRO A 30 1.41 -41.33 -11.14
CA PRO A 30 0.52 -40.40 -10.44
C PRO A 30 -0.58 -41.10 -9.63
N GLN A 31 -1.13 -42.21 -10.14
CA GLN A 31 -2.11 -43.01 -9.40
C GLN A 31 -1.53 -43.64 -8.13
N LYS A 32 -0.30 -44.18 -8.19
CA LYS A 32 0.41 -44.73 -7.02
C LYS A 32 0.74 -43.66 -5.98
N TRP A 33 1.12 -42.47 -6.44
CA TRP A 33 1.36 -41.33 -5.56
C TRP A 33 0.08 -40.92 -4.81
N ILE A 34 -1.02 -40.73 -5.55
CA ILE A 34 -2.31 -40.32 -4.97
C ILE A 34 -2.80 -41.36 -3.96
N SER A 35 -2.82 -42.64 -4.32
CA SER A 35 -3.34 -43.70 -3.43
C SER A 35 -2.43 -43.99 -2.23
N GLY A 36 -1.11 -43.86 -2.42
CA GLY A 36 -0.13 -44.10 -1.36
C GLY A 36 -0.04 -42.97 -0.35
N THR A 37 -0.22 -41.72 -0.78
CA THR A 37 -0.02 -40.54 0.08
C THR A 37 -1.30 -39.77 0.43
N ASN A 38 -2.46 -40.15 -0.14
CA ASN A 38 -3.68 -39.33 -0.12
C ASN A 38 -3.45 -37.89 -0.64
N ALA A 39 -2.53 -37.70 -1.58
CA ALA A 39 -2.27 -36.38 -2.14
C ALA A 39 -3.53 -35.82 -2.82
N ILE A 40 -3.91 -34.61 -2.43
CA ILE A 40 -4.93 -33.82 -3.11
C ILE A 40 -4.30 -32.96 -4.19
N GLY A 41 -5.12 -32.48 -5.13
CA GLY A 41 -4.67 -31.56 -6.18
C GLY A 41 -4.15 -32.23 -7.45
N ILE A 42 -3.94 -33.55 -7.46
CA ILE A 42 -3.61 -34.33 -8.66
C ILE A 42 -4.72 -35.36 -8.90
N ILE A 43 -5.17 -35.49 -10.16
CA ILE A 43 -6.20 -36.44 -10.58
C ILE A 43 -5.64 -37.21 -11.77
N SER A 44 -5.58 -38.54 -11.67
CA SER A 44 -5.09 -39.40 -12.74
C SER A 44 -6.14 -40.40 -13.17
N ARG A 45 -6.62 -40.29 -14.42
CA ARG A 45 -7.68 -41.12 -14.99
C ARG A 45 -7.12 -41.97 -16.13
N SER A 46 -7.53 -43.24 -16.18
CA SER A 46 -7.20 -44.15 -17.29
C SER A 46 -8.30 -44.13 -18.37
N GLY A 47 -7.97 -44.51 -19.61
CA GLY A 47 -8.93 -44.67 -20.71
C GLY A 47 -8.77 -43.68 -21.87
N ARG A 48 -9.71 -43.70 -22.83
CA ARG A 48 -9.68 -42.92 -24.10
C ARG A 48 -9.66 -41.39 -23.90
N TYR A 49 -10.11 -40.92 -22.74
CA TYR A 49 -10.03 -39.52 -22.28
C TYR A 49 -9.28 -39.42 -20.95
N GLY A 50 -8.39 -40.38 -20.71
CA GLY A 50 -7.51 -40.42 -19.55
C GLY A 50 -6.41 -39.36 -19.64
N GLY A 51 -5.71 -39.19 -18.52
CA GLY A 51 -4.67 -38.19 -18.36
C GLY A 51 -4.42 -37.89 -16.90
N THR A 52 -3.34 -37.17 -16.64
CA THR A 52 -3.05 -36.61 -15.31
C THR A 52 -3.33 -35.12 -15.35
N PHE A 53 -4.28 -34.70 -14.53
CA PHE A 53 -4.72 -33.33 -14.36
C PHE A 53 -4.30 -32.86 -12.98
N THR A 54 -4.02 -31.58 -12.83
CA THR A 54 -3.58 -31.06 -11.54
C THR A 54 -4.05 -29.62 -11.35
N HIS A 55 -4.07 -29.17 -10.09
CA HIS A 55 -4.30 -27.78 -9.77
C HIS A 55 -3.28 -26.87 -10.46
N ARG A 56 -3.68 -25.66 -10.81
CA ARG A 56 -2.85 -24.72 -11.57
C ARG A 56 -1.47 -24.54 -10.92
N ASP A 57 -1.41 -24.36 -9.61
CA ASP A 57 -0.14 -24.07 -8.93
C ASP A 57 0.85 -25.25 -9.03
N ILE A 58 0.36 -26.50 -8.90
CA ILE A 58 1.18 -27.70 -9.08
C ILE A 58 1.62 -27.83 -10.54
N ALA A 59 0.74 -27.53 -11.50
CA ALA A 59 1.10 -27.53 -12.92
C ALA A 59 2.19 -26.48 -13.23
N PHE A 60 2.07 -25.28 -12.66
CA PHE A 60 3.02 -24.20 -12.84
C PHE A 60 4.39 -24.56 -12.26
N GLU A 61 4.45 -25.15 -11.07
CA GLU A 61 5.71 -25.63 -10.47
C GLU A 61 6.36 -26.72 -11.33
N PHE A 62 5.57 -27.70 -11.79
CA PHE A 62 6.07 -28.77 -12.65
C PHE A 62 6.60 -28.24 -14.00
N ALA A 63 5.86 -27.36 -14.65
CA ALA A 63 6.28 -26.71 -15.89
C ALA A 63 7.55 -25.85 -15.69
N SER A 64 7.66 -25.17 -14.54
CA SER A 64 8.83 -24.36 -14.18
C SER A 64 10.07 -25.22 -13.86
N TRP A 65 9.87 -26.44 -13.39
CA TRP A 65 10.96 -27.40 -13.19
C TRP A 65 11.49 -27.95 -14.52
N ILE A 66 10.59 -28.23 -15.47
CA ILE A 66 10.95 -28.76 -16.79
C ILE A 66 11.57 -27.68 -17.69
N SER A 67 11.04 -26.46 -17.68
CA SER A 67 11.43 -25.40 -18.61
C SER A 67 11.94 -24.16 -17.88
N ALA A 68 13.24 -23.90 -18.03
CA ALA A 68 13.87 -22.68 -17.54
C ALA A 68 13.28 -21.41 -18.21
N GLU A 69 12.87 -21.51 -19.48
CA GLU A 69 12.22 -20.41 -20.20
C GLU A 69 10.86 -20.07 -19.58
N PHE A 70 10.04 -21.08 -19.29
CA PHE A 70 8.76 -20.88 -18.63
C PHE A 70 8.92 -20.28 -17.23
N LYS A 71 9.89 -20.77 -16.45
CA LYS A 71 10.22 -20.19 -15.15
C LYS A 71 10.63 -18.72 -15.26
N LEU A 72 11.50 -18.38 -16.22
CA LEU A 72 11.92 -16.99 -16.45
C LEU A 72 10.74 -16.10 -16.88
N TYR A 73 9.81 -16.63 -17.67
CA TYR A 73 8.60 -15.93 -18.09
C TYR A 73 7.75 -15.52 -16.88
N ILE A 74 7.47 -16.46 -15.96
CA ILE A 74 6.71 -16.17 -14.73
C ILE A 74 7.41 -15.10 -13.89
N ILE A 75 8.72 -15.21 -13.72
CA ILE A 75 9.50 -14.23 -12.93
C ILE A 75 9.39 -12.84 -13.54
N LYS A 76 9.55 -12.71 -14.86
CA LYS A 76 9.44 -11.43 -15.56
C LYS A 76 8.04 -10.85 -15.48
N ASP A 77 7.01 -11.67 -15.63
CA ASP A 77 5.63 -11.24 -15.56
C ASP A 77 5.27 -10.74 -14.15
N TYR A 78 5.72 -11.45 -13.11
CA TYR A 78 5.59 -10.99 -11.73
C TYR A 78 6.29 -9.66 -11.47
N GLN A 79 7.53 -9.50 -11.95
CA GLN A 79 8.27 -8.25 -11.85
C GLN A 79 7.55 -7.09 -12.55
N ARG A 80 7.01 -7.34 -13.75
CA ARG A 80 6.21 -6.36 -14.49
C ARG A 80 4.98 -5.93 -13.69
N LEU A 81 4.20 -6.88 -13.17
CA LEU A 81 3.02 -6.59 -12.34
C LEU A 81 3.38 -5.75 -11.12
N LYS A 82 4.52 -6.05 -10.46
CA LYS A 82 4.99 -5.27 -9.31
C LYS A 82 5.42 -3.86 -9.68
N LEU A 83 6.06 -3.67 -10.84
CA LEU A 83 6.42 -2.34 -11.35
C LEU A 83 5.18 -1.51 -11.69
N ASP A 84 4.20 -2.11 -12.37
CA ASP A 84 2.95 -1.44 -12.73
C ASP A 84 2.15 -1.05 -11.47
N GLU A 85 2.09 -1.93 -10.46
CA GLU A 85 1.45 -1.67 -9.18
C GLU A 85 2.13 -0.52 -8.41
N ASN A 86 3.46 -0.52 -8.34
CA ASN A 86 4.24 0.57 -7.73
C ASN A 86 4.08 1.89 -8.50
N GLY A 87 4.02 1.85 -9.83
CA GLY A 87 3.73 3.00 -10.67
C GLY A 87 2.37 3.63 -10.33
N ARG A 88 1.32 2.80 -10.19
CA ARG A 88 -0.01 3.27 -9.84
C ARG A 88 -0.08 3.89 -8.44
N LEU A 89 0.57 3.28 -7.45
CA LEU A 89 0.61 3.78 -6.06
C LEU A 89 1.42 5.09 -5.95
N SER A 90 2.55 5.18 -6.64
CA SER A 90 3.39 6.38 -6.64
C SER A 90 2.74 7.57 -7.35
N LEU A 91 1.91 7.35 -8.37
CA LEU A 91 1.20 8.42 -9.08
C LEU A 91 0.24 9.18 -8.15
N GLY A 92 -0.56 8.44 -7.35
CA GLY A 92 -1.48 9.04 -6.38
C GLY A 92 -0.75 9.82 -5.29
N TRP A 93 0.32 9.25 -4.76
CA TRP A 93 1.13 9.90 -3.73
C TRP A 93 1.84 11.16 -4.24
N ASN A 94 2.40 11.13 -5.45
CA ASN A 94 3.02 12.30 -6.08
C ASN A 94 1.98 13.39 -6.39
N LEU A 95 0.76 13.01 -6.80
CA LEU A 95 -0.33 13.95 -7.05
C LEU A 95 -0.72 14.67 -5.75
N ASN A 96 -0.95 13.93 -4.67
CA ASN A 96 -1.31 14.51 -3.36
C ASN A 96 -0.24 15.47 -2.85
N ARG A 97 1.05 15.11 -2.96
CA ARG A 97 2.15 15.99 -2.58
C ARG A 97 2.22 17.24 -3.45
N THR A 98 1.98 17.11 -4.76
CA THR A 98 2.01 18.24 -5.69
C THR A 98 0.87 19.20 -5.39
N LEU A 99 -0.35 18.70 -5.16
CA LEU A 99 -1.50 19.49 -4.75
C LEU A 99 -1.27 20.20 -3.41
N ALA A 100 -0.73 19.50 -2.41
CA ALA A 100 -0.37 20.10 -1.12
C ALA A 100 0.67 21.23 -1.29
N LYS A 101 1.68 21.04 -2.14
CA LYS A 101 2.71 22.06 -2.42
C LYS A 101 2.14 23.28 -3.15
N ILE A 102 1.23 23.06 -4.12
CA ILE A 102 0.54 24.14 -4.83
C ILE A 102 -0.33 24.93 -3.85
N ASN A 103 -1.13 24.24 -3.02
CA ASN A 103 -1.96 24.88 -2.00
C ASN A 103 -1.10 25.71 -1.04
N TYR A 104 -0.04 25.13 -0.48
CA TYR A 104 0.88 25.85 0.42
C TYR A 104 1.42 27.13 -0.21
N ARG A 105 1.80 27.08 -1.50
CA ARG A 105 2.35 28.25 -2.20
C ARG A 105 1.28 29.31 -2.48
N ILE A 106 0.10 28.92 -2.98
CA ILE A 106 -1.02 29.85 -3.19
C ILE A 106 -1.39 30.54 -1.86
N HIS A 107 -1.44 29.79 -0.76
CA HIS A 107 -1.76 30.35 0.55
C HIS A 107 -0.66 31.27 1.08
N THR A 108 0.61 30.87 0.95
CA THR A 108 1.76 31.70 1.33
C THR A 108 1.78 33.01 0.56
N ASP A 109 1.53 32.97 -0.74
CA ASP A 109 1.52 34.15 -1.60
C ASP A 109 0.31 35.05 -1.29
N ALA A 110 -0.87 34.49 -1.03
CA ALA A 110 -2.04 35.27 -0.59
C ALA A 110 -1.84 35.94 0.78
N ILE A 111 -1.13 35.30 1.71
CA ILE A 111 -0.76 35.89 3.01
C ILE A 111 0.25 37.03 2.80
N LYS A 112 1.27 36.84 1.95
CA LYS A 112 2.23 37.89 1.59
C LYS A 112 1.56 39.14 1.06
N GLU A 113 0.59 38.96 0.17
CA GLU A 113 -0.05 40.07 -0.54
C GLU A 113 -1.11 40.80 0.29
N LYS A 114 -1.79 40.13 1.25
CA LYS A 114 -2.96 40.71 1.94
C LYS A 114 -2.82 40.89 3.46
N LEU A 115 -1.91 40.18 4.12
CA LEU A 115 -1.90 40.09 5.59
C LEU A 115 -0.63 40.64 6.25
N ILE A 116 0.38 41.09 5.50
CA ILE A 116 1.57 41.73 6.08
C ILE A 116 1.24 43.20 6.39
N PRO A 117 1.21 43.62 7.67
CA PRO A 117 1.21 45.04 8.01
C PRO A 117 2.55 45.65 7.56
N ALA A 118 2.53 46.88 7.04
CA ALA A 118 3.71 47.55 6.49
C ALA A 118 4.89 47.72 7.49
N ASP A 119 4.65 47.46 8.78
CA ASP A 119 5.58 47.74 9.88
C ASP A 119 6.53 46.58 10.25
N ILE A 120 6.58 45.48 9.48
CA ILE A 120 7.43 44.31 9.80
C ILE A 120 8.72 44.30 8.97
N SER A 121 9.87 44.20 9.66
CA SER A 121 11.22 44.19 9.06
C SER A 121 11.44 42.97 8.13
N PRO A 122 12.20 43.10 7.02
CA PRO A 122 12.50 42.01 6.09
C PRO A 122 13.15 40.78 6.74
N GLN A 123 13.89 40.98 7.84
CA GLN A 123 14.53 39.88 8.59
C GLN A 123 13.53 39.09 9.43
N GLN A 124 12.49 39.76 9.97
CA GLN A 124 11.37 39.10 10.63
C GLN A 124 10.47 38.38 9.62
N GLN A 125 10.25 38.98 8.44
CA GLN A 125 9.51 38.34 7.35
C GLN A 125 10.12 36.97 6.97
N SER A 126 11.45 36.88 6.83
CA SER A 126 12.14 35.62 6.48
C SER A 126 11.97 34.50 7.53
N ILE A 127 11.94 34.86 8.81
CA ILE A 127 11.75 33.90 9.92
C ILE A 127 10.27 33.47 10.02
N THR A 128 9.33 34.39 9.80
CA THR A 128 7.88 34.14 9.77
C THR A 128 7.45 33.15 8.68
N TYR A 129 8.20 33.04 7.58
CA TYR A 129 7.84 32.18 6.43
C TYR A 129 8.31 30.72 6.50
N ALA A 130 9.29 30.39 7.34
CA ALA A 130 9.95 29.08 7.29
C ALA A 130 9.30 28.01 8.19
N ASN A 131 8.56 28.38 9.24
CA ASN A 131 8.08 27.42 10.26
C ASN A 131 6.61 27.58 10.67
N GLU A 132 5.89 28.61 10.23
CA GLU A 132 4.96 29.24 11.17
C GLU A 132 3.64 29.77 10.59
N ALA A 133 3.25 29.53 9.33
CA ALA A 133 1.94 30.03 8.86
C ALA A 133 0.77 29.41 9.64
N ASP A 134 0.84 28.11 9.92
CA ASP A 134 -0.19 27.35 10.60
C ASP A 134 -0.16 27.53 12.12
N VAL A 135 1.05 27.55 12.70
CA VAL A 135 1.27 27.86 14.13
C VAL A 135 0.91 29.30 14.42
N LEU A 136 1.22 30.26 13.55
CA LEU A 136 0.82 31.66 13.72
C LEU A 136 -0.67 31.87 13.50
N MET A 137 -1.34 31.13 12.61
CA MET A 137 -2.80 31.21 12.51
C MET A 137 -3.45 30.68 13.79
N TRP A 138 -3.01 29.51 14.28
CA TRP A 138 -3.49 28.98 15.54
C TRP A 138 -3.20 29.93 16.71
N LEU A 139 -1.98 30.45 16.81
CA LEU A 139 -1.58 31.39 17.85
C LEU A 139 -2.31 32.74 17.74
N TYR A 140 -2.61 33.21 16.53
CA TYR A 140 -3.41 34.42 16.28
C TYR A 140 -4.85 34.21 16.75
N LEU A 141 -5.46 33.07 16.42
CA LEU A 141 -6.81 32.72 16.86
C LEU A 141 -6.89 32.54 18.39
N VAL A 142 -5.89 31.90 19.01
CA VAL A 142 -5.76 31.77 20.46
C VAL A 142 -5.57 33.14 21.11
N LYS A 143 -4.65 33.97 20.62
CA LYS A 143 -4.41 35.34 21.13
C LYS A 143 -5.67 36.19 21.03
N ARG A 144 -6.41 36.10 19.92
CA ARG A 144 -7.65 36.85 19.73
C ARG A 144 -8.76 36.40 20.70
N ARG A 145 -8.84 35.10 21.00
CA ARG A 145 -9.74 34.56 22.02
C ARG A 145 -9.36 35.00 23.43
N THR A 146 -8.06 35.06 23.75
CA THR A 146 -7.60 35.55 25.07
C THR A 146 -7.74 37.06 25.23
N ALA A 147 -7.63 37.82 24.13
CA ALA A 147 -7.77 39.28 24.14
C ALA A 147 -9.24 39.74 24.14
N ASN A 148 -10.17 38.92 23.67
CA ASN A 148 -11.61 39.19 23.70
C ASN A 148 -12.38 38.01 24.34
N PRO A 149 -12.41 37.90 25.68
CA PRO A 149 -13.10 36.81 26.38
C PRO A 149 -14.63 36.86 26.23
N ASP A 150 -15.20 38.06 26.04
CA ASP A 150 -16.66 38.30 26.04
C ASP A 150 -17.33 38.17 24.66
N THR A 151 -16.58 37.90 23.59
CA THR A 151 -17.17 37.67 22.26
C THR A 151 -17.95 36.34 22.23
N LYS A 152 -19.28 36.42 22.22
CA LYS A 152 -20.17 35.28 22.00
C LYS A 152 -20.19 34.88 20.52
N GLY A 153 -19.91 33.60 20.22
CA GLY A 153 -19.98 33.03 18.87
C GLY A 153 -18.86 32.03 18.57
N ASN A 154 -18.95 31.30 17.45
CA ASN A 154 -17.85 30.44 17.01
C ASN A 154 -16.74 31.33 16.44
N ILE A 155 -15.48 31.02 16.76
CA ILE A 155 -14.31 31.75 16.27
C ILE A 155 -14.27 31.77 14.73
N ARG A 156 -14.84 30.73 14.09
CA ARG A 156 -15.02 30.65 12.64
C ARG A 156 -15.93 31.76 12.08
N ASP A 157 -16.93 32.21 12.83
CA ASP A 157 -17.88 33.23 12.37
C ASP A 157 -17.26 34.64 12.34
N GLN A 158 -16.13 34.82 13.01
CA GLN A 158 -15.40 36.09 13.13
C GLN A 158 -14.07 36.07 12.36
N ALA A 159 -13.79 34.96 11.67
CA ALA A 159 -12.60 34.76 10.86
C ALA A 159 -12.85 35.28 9.44
N SER A 160 -11.82 35.88 8.83
CA SER A 160 -11.90 36.26 7.41
C SER A 160 -11.99 35.00 6.54
N LEU A 161 -12.50 35.13 5.32
CA LEU A 161 -12.57 34.02 4.36
C LEU A 161 -11.20 33.34 4.18
N GLN A 162 -10.12 34.13 4.16
CA GLN A 162 -8.75 33.63 4.06
C GLN A 162 -8.35 32.81 5.29
N GLN A 163 -8.74 33.24 6.49
CA GLN A 163 -8.48 32.52 7.74
C GLN A 163 -9.25 31.19 7.81
N LEU A 164 -10.50 31.16 7.33
CA LEU A 164 -11.32 29.95 7.25
C LEU A 164 -10.75 28.92 6.27
N ILE A 165 -10.21 29.37 5.13
CA ILE A 165 -9.57 28.50 4.14
C ILE A 165 -8.29 27.86 4.71
N ILE A 166 -7.50 28.60 5.48
CA ILE A 166 -6.30 28.06 6.15
C ILE A 166 -6.71 27.02 7.19
N LEU A 167 -7.75 27.29 7.99
CA LEU A 167 -8.25 26.36 8.99
C LEU A 167 -8.76 25.04 8.39
N ALA A 168 -9.48 25.12 7.28
CA ALA A 168 -10.01 23.94 6.59
C ALA A 168 -8.89 23.04 6.03
N ASN A 169 -7.78 23.63 5.57
CA ASN A 169 -6.62 22.87 5.13
C ASN A 169 -5.92 22.16 6.30
N LEU A 170 -5.80 22.83 7.44
CA LEU A 170 -5.22 22.22 8.65
C LEU A 170 -6.03 21.03 9.13
N GLU A 171 -7.36 21.14 9.09
CA GLU A 171 -8.25 20.03 9.40
C GLU A 171 -8.12 18.89 8.39
N SER A 172 -7.96 19.21 7.10
CA SER A 172 -7.75 18.20 6.06
C SER A 172 -6.40 17.49 6.18
N LEU A 173 -5.33 18.19 6.54
CA LEU A 173 -4.00 17.60 6.76
C LEU A 173 -3.99 16.74 8.02
N ASN A 174 -4.60 17.22 9.11
CA ASN A 174 -4.72 16.45 10.34
C ASN A 174 -5.55 15.17 10.13
N ALA A 175 -6.64 15.24 9.37
CA ALA A 175 -7.43 14.06 9.03
C ALA A 175 -6.65 13.03 8.20
N GLU A 176 -5.70 13.48 7.38
CA GLU A 176 -4.83 12.60 6.59
C GLU A 176 -3.71 12.00 7.44
N PHE A 177 -3.12 12.75 8.37
CA PHE A 177 -2.13 12.22 9.33
C PHE A 177 -2.75 11.19 10.27
N ILE A 178 -3.96 11.45 10.78
CA ILE A 178 -4.73 10.48 11.57
C ILE A 178 -5.02 9.21 10.77
N ARG A 179 -5.34 9.31 9.47
CA ARG A 179 -5.53 8.12 8.61
C ARG A 179 -4.26 7.30 8.42
N GLN A 180 -3.10 7.95 8.46
CA GLN A 180 -1.80 7.32 8.25
C GLN A 180 -1.18 6.82 9.57
N ASP A 181 -1.87 6.99 10.70
CA ASP A 181 -1.41 6.64 12.05
C ASP A 181 -0.09 7.36 12.43
N ILE A 182 0.12 8.55 11.86
CA ILE A 182 1.25 9.42 12.14
C ILE A 182 0.74 10.55 13.05
N PRO A 183 1.33 10.77 14.25
CA PRO A 183 0.89 11.80 15.19
C PRO A 183 0.98 13.22 14.63
#